data_AF-A0A6A6VYD8-F1
#
_entry.id   AF-A0A6A6VYD8-F1
#
_cell.length_a   1.000
_cell.length_b   1.000
_cell.length_c   1.000
_cell.angle_alpha   90.00
_cell.angle_beta   90.00
_cell.angle_gamma   90.00
#
_symmetry.space_group_name_H-M   'P 1'
#
loop_
_entity.id
_entity.type
_entity.pdbx_description
1 polymer ?
#
loop_
_entity_poly.entity_id
_entity_poly.type
_entity_poly.pdbx_seq_one_letter_code
_entity_poly.pdbx_strand_id
1 'polypeptide(L)'
;MTHPRALSRTTCSNTSRPLQVKSDTRLMFTSRFIADIQSQFAGLPTLEVRATELDVRRFVAGRTEYLAKCVQRNNDLQNEIEDKVSRAVDGM
;
A
#
# COMPACT_ATOMS: atom_id res chain seq x y z
N MET A 1 -34.64 -17.32 1.19
CA MET A 1 -33.99 -16.23 0.42
C MET A 1 -32.78 -15.75 1.20
N THR A 2 -31.63 -16.41 1.03
CA THR A 2 -30.36 -16.03 1.67
C THR A 2 -29.75 -14.85 0.93
N HIS A 3 -29.73 -13.69 1.56
CA HIS A 3 -29.00 -12.52 1.04
C HIS A 3 -27.49 -12.84 0.99
N PRO A 4 -26.78 -12.42 -0.07
CA PRO A 4 -25.33 -12.55 -0.10
C PRO A 4 -24.73 -11.71 1.03
N ARG A 5 -24.05 -12.37 1.98
CA ARG A 5 -23.25 -11.68 3.01
C ARG A 5 -22.28 -10.76 2.29
N ALA A 6 -22.33 -9.46 2.60
CA ALA A 6 -21.27 -8.54 2.24
C ALA A 6 -19.94 -9.16 2.71
N LEU A 7 -19.03 -9.44 1.77
CA LEU A 7 -17.70 -9.95 2.08
C LEU A 7 -16.99 -8.90 2.90
N SER A 8 -16.80 -9.18 4.19
CA SER A 8 -16.00 -8.34 5.07
C SER A 8 -14.56 -8.36 4.57
N ARG A 9 -13.83 -7.24 4.70
CA ARG A 9 -12.42 -7.09 4.25
C ARG A 9 -11.46 -8.14 4.82
N THR A 10 -11.89 -8.89 5.84
CA THR A 10 -11.13 -9.87 6.59
C THR A 10 -11.32 -11.30 6.08
N THR A 11 -12.27 -11.54 5.15
CA THR A 11 -12.68 -12.90 4.76
C THR A 11 -11.55 -13.73 4.14
N CYS A 12 -10.59 -13.12 3.43
CA CYS A 12 -9.50 -13.85 2.77
C CYS A 12 -8.45 -14.46 3.72
N SER A 13 -8.23 -13.89 4.92
CA SER A 13 -7.25 -14.44 5.88
C SER A 13 -7.78 -15.69 6.57
N ASN A 14 -9.06 -15.65 6.96
CA ASN A 14 -9.67 -16.73 7.75
C ASN A 14 -9.88 -18.02 6.93
N THR A 15 -10.05 -17.92 5.62
CA THR A 15 -10.27 -19.08 4.74
C THR A 15 -8.97 -19.77 4.30
N SER A 16 -7.84 -19.05 4.25
CA SER A 16 -6.57 -19.56 3.72
C SER A 16 -5.65 -20.16 4.78
N ARG A 17 -5.75 -19.75 6.04
CA ARG A 17 -4.94 -20.30 7.16
C ARG A 17 -5.02 -21.83 7.33
N PRO A 18 -6.17 -22.50 7.17
CA PRO A 18 -6.24 -23.96 7.26
C PRO A 18 -5.36 -24.69 6.22
N LEU A 19 -4.98 -24.03 5.13
CA LEU A 19 -4.11 -24.61 4.10
C LEU A 19 -2.66 -24.77 4.59
N GLN A 20 -2.20 -23.88 5.49
CA GLN A 20 -0.86 -23.96 6.10
C GLN A 20 -0.70 -25.16 7.04
N VAL A 21 -1.79 -25.62 7.64
CA VAL A 21 -1.77 -26.78 8.56
C VAL A 21 -1.73 -28.10 7.79
N LYS A 22 -2.32 -28.12 6.58
CA LYS A 22 -2.46 -29.32 5.76
C LYS A 22 -1.33 -29.50 4.74
N SER A 23 -0.48 -28.49 4.55
CA SER A 23 0.58 -28.49 3.53
C SER A 23 1.72 -27.54 3.93
N ASP A 24 2.91 -27.71 3.34
CA ASP A 24 4.03 -26.77 3.51
C ASP A 24 3.83 -25.47 2.68
N THR A 25 2.66 -24.86 2.82
CA THR A 25 2.30 -23.62 2.12
C THR A 25 2.64 -22.41 2.99
N ARG A 26 3.44 -21.47 2.46
CA ARG A 26 3.74 -20.18 3.10
C ARG A 26 2.82 -19.11 2.53
N LEU A 27 2.07 -18.42 3.38
CA LEU A 27 1.17 -17.33 2.97
C LEU A 27 1.76 -15.99 3.38
N MET A 28 1.70 -15.03 2.47
CA MET A 28 2.03 -13.63 2.73
C MET A 28 0.76 -12.79 2.54
N PHE A 29 0.50 -11.91 3.49
CA PHE A 29 -0.63 -10.98 3.44
C PHE A 29 -0.10 -9.55 3.42
N THR A 30 -0.78 -8.68 2.66
CA THR A 30 -0.53 -7.24 2.68
C THR A 30 -1.82 -6.55 3.10
N SER A 31 -1.70 -5.54 3.96
CA SER A 31 -2.84 -4.77 4.46
C SER A 31 -2.44 -3.33 4.73
N ARG A 32 -3.40 -2.41 4.62
CA ARG A 32 -3.26 -1.07 5.17
C ARG A 32 -3.32 -1.11 6.70
N PHE A 33 -2.82 -0.07 7.36
CA PHE A 33 -2.89 0.13 8.82
C PHE A 33 -4.33 0.37 9.28
N ILE A 34 -5.10 -0.71 9.41
CA ILE A 34 -6.47 -0.73 9.92
C ILE A 34 -6.45 -1.60 11.17
N ALA A 35 -6.81 -1.02 12.31
CA ALA A 35 -6.73 -1.69 13.62
C ALA A 35 -7.39 -3.08 13.63
N ASP A 36 -8.58 -3.20 13.04
CA ASP A 36 -9.33 -4.47 12.94
C ASP A 36 -8.59 -5.56 12.16
N ILE A 37 -7.75 -5.17 11.20
CA ILE A 37 -6.96 -6.10 10.40
C ILE A 37 -5.68 -6.45 11.16
N GLN A 38 -4.99 -5.46 11.72
CA GLN A 38 -3.76 -5.67 12.49
C GLN A 38 -3.96 -6.61 13.68
N SER A 39 -5.10 -6.50 14.37
CA SER A 39 -5.42 -7.37 15.51
C SER A 39 -5.47 -8.86 15.11
N GLN A 40 -5.82 -9.19 13.87
CA GLN A 40 -5.82 -10.58 13.36
C GLN A 40 -4.43 -11.13 13.06
N PHE A 41 -3.43 -10.25 12.91
CA PHE A 41 -2.04 -10.61 12.66
C PHE A 41 -1.15 -10.41 13.88
N ALA A 42 -1.72 -10.05 15.04
CA ALA A 42 -0.99 -9.94 16.29
C ALA A 42 -0.24 -11.26 16.60
N GLY A 43 1.06 -11.17 16.86
CA GLY A 43 1.93 -12.32 17.12
C GLY A 43 2.50 -13.02 15.88
N LEU A 44 2.14 -12.59 14.66
CA LEU A 44 2.77 -13.08 13.42
C LEU A 44 3.90 -12.17 12.97
N PRO A 45 4.93 -12.70 12.26
CA PRO A 45 5.95 -11.89 11.61
C PRO A 45 5.31 -10.85 10.69
N THR A 46 5.55 -9.58 10.99
CA THR A 46 4.96 -8.44 10.28
C THR A 46 6.08 -7.49 9.88
N LEU A 47 6.00 -6.98 8.65
CA LEU A 47 6.92 -5.96 8.14
C LEU A 47 6.14 -4.72 7.75
N GLU A 48 6.50 -3.58 8.34
CA GLU A 48 6.03 -2.28 7.90
C GLU A 48 6.75 -1.91 6.60
N VAL A 49 6.00 -1.64 5.53
CA VAL A 49 6.55 -1.18 4.25
C VAL A 49 6.29 0.31 4.16
N ARG A 50 7.35 1.12 4.16
CA ARG A 50 7.29 2.56 3.98
C ARG A 50 8.24 3.01 2.89
N ALA A 51 7.87 4.06 2.18
CA ALA A 51 8.75 4.75 1.25
C ALA A 51 9.48 5.89 1.98
N THR A 52 10.79 6.06 1.73
CA THR A 52 11.50 7.27 2.17
C THR A 52 11.08 8.47 1.32
N GLU A 53 11.30 9.68 1.82
CA GLU A 53 11.05 10.90 1.03
C GLU A 53 11.79 10.86 -0.32
N LEU A 54 13.02 10.33 -0.33
CA LEU A 54 13.81 10.15 -1.53
C LEU A 54 13.17 9.17 -2.52
N ASP A 55 12.62 8.06 -2.01
CA ASP A 55 11.92 7.07 -2.85
C ASP A 55 10.68 7.70 -3.50
N VAL A 56 9.91 8.49 -2.74
CA VAL A 56 8.72 9.18 -3.25
C VAL A 56 9.10 10.23 -4.28
N ARG A 57 10.13 11.06 -4.03
CA ARG A 57 10.64 12.04 -5.01
C ARG A 57 11.05 11.34 -6.30
N ARG A 58 11.85 10.27 -6.21
CA ARG A 58 12.30 9.50 -7.37
C ARG A 58 11.13 8.90 -8.15
N PHE A 59 10.10 8.40 -7.46
CA PHE A 59 8.88 7.91 -8.09
C PHE A 59 8.16 9.04 -8.84
N VAL A 60 7.93 10.18 -8.18
CA VAL A 60 7.21 11.33 -8.77
C VAL A 60 7.97 11.91 -9.98
N ALA A 61 9.29 12.06 -9.89
CA ALA A 61 10.14 12.47 -11.01
C ALA A 61 9.98 11.56 -12.23
N GLY A 62 9.93 10.23 -12.00
CA GLY A 62 9.66 9.24 -13.04
C GLY A 62 8.24 9.28 -13.61
N ARG A 63 7.32 10.04 -13.00
CA ARG A 63 5.96 10.25 -13.49
C ARG A 63 5.76 11.55 -14.26
N THR A 64 6.77 12.41 -14.34
CA THR A 64 6.70 13.71 -15.02
C THR A 64 6.20 13.61 -16.46
N GLU A 65 6.60 12.55 -17.19
CA GLU A 65 6.16 12.34 -18.58
C GLU A 65 4.65 12.16 -18.75
N TYR A 66 3.94 11.76 -17.68
CA TYR A 66 2.49 11.57 -17.67
C TYR A 66 1.73 12.82 -17.20
N LEU A 67 2.43 13.88 -16.77
CA LEU A 67 1.82 15.12 -16.31
C LEU A 67 1.50 16.05 -17.49
N ALA A 68 0.74 17.11 -17.24
CA ALA A 68 0.42 18.09 -18.27
C ALA A 68 1.69 18.75 -18.84
N LYS A 69 1.67 19.12 -20.13
CA LYS A 69 2.82 19.76 -20.81
C LYS A 69 3.32 21.03 -20.11
N CYS A 70 2.47 21.76 -19.39
CA CYS A 70 2.88 22.91 -18.58
C CYS A 70 3.81 22.53 -17.42
N VAL A 71 3.61 21.35 -16.82
CA VAL A 71 4.48 20.79 -15.79
C VAL A 71 5.77 20.26 -16.42
N GLN A 72 5.65 19.47 -17.49
CA GLN A 72 6.81 18.88 -18.18
C GLN A 72 7.84 19.91 -18.67
N ARG A 73 7.39 21.13 -18.99
CA ARG A 73 8.25 22.20 -19.52
C ARG A 73 8.82 23.13 -18.43
N ASN A 74 8.42 22.96 -17.18
CA ASN A 74 8.79 23.86 -16.09
C ASN A 74 9.44 23.06 -14.95
N ASN A 75 10.76 23.19 -14.82
CA ASN A 75 11.53 22.49 -13.79
C ASN A 75 11.19 22.96 -12.37
N ASP A 76 10.86 24.24 -12.18
CA ASP A 76 10.48 24.76 -10.86
C ASP A 76 9.15 24.14 -10.42
N LEU A 77 8.20 24.01 -11.35
CA LEU A 77 6.92 23.36 -11.09
C LEU A 77 7.08 21.85 -10.84
N GLN A 78 8.02 21.18 -11.53
CA GLN A 78 8.36 19.78 -11.25
C GLN A 78 8.92 19.62 -9.83
N ASN A 79 9.90 20.45 -9.47
CA ASN A 79 10.51 20.44 -8.13
C ASN A 79 9.48 20.71 -7.03
N GLU A 80 8.57 21.66 -7.25
CA GLU A 80 7.49 21.98 -6.32
C GLU A 80 6.53 20.79 -6.14
N ILE A 81 6.18 20.09 -7.22
CA ILE A 81 5.33 18.90 -7.17
C ILE A 81 6.04 17.77 -6.42
N GLU A 82 7.30 17.48 -6.74
CA GLU A 82 8.09 16.45 -6.07
C GLU A 82 8.20 16.72 -4.55
N ASP A 83 8.48 17.97 -4.16
CA ASP A 83 8.60 18.37 -2.76
C ASP A 83 7.25 18.30 -2.03
N LYS A 84 6.18 18.84 -2.62
CA LYS A 84 4.85 18.83 -1.98
C LYS A 84 4.27 17.42 -1.87
N VAL A 85 4.42 16.59 -2.89
CA VAL A 85 3.91 15.22 -2.88
C VAL A 85 4.71 14.36 -1.90
N SER A 86 6.04 14.44 -1.92
CA SER A 86 6.87 13.64 -1.00
C SER A 86 6.57 13.92 0.47
N ARG A 87 6.32 15.19 0.83
CA ARG A 87 5.90 15.56 2.19
C ARG A 87 4.46 15.18 2.52
N ALA A 88 3.52 15.33 1.58
CA ALA A 88 2.11 15.03 1.82
C ALA A 88 1.83 13.53 1.97
N VAL A 89 2.62 12.69 1.31
CA VAL A 89 2.48 11.23 1.34
C VAL A 89 3.03 10.66 2.66
N ASP A 90 3.98 11.32 3.34
CA ASP A 90 4.54 10.90 4.65
C ASP A 90 4.96 9.42 4.72
N GLY A 91 5.49 8.91 3.60
CA GLY A 91 5.88 7.50 3.46
C GLY A 91 4.72 6.51 3.60
N MET A 92 3.47 6.96 3.35
CA MET A 92 2.16 6.27 3.37
C MET A 92 2.21 4.74 3.40
#